data_AF-A0A1A8TSQ6-F1
#
_entry.id   AF-A0A1A8TSQ6-F1
#
_cell.length_a   1.000
_cell.length_b   1.000
_cell.length_c   1.000
_cell.angle_alpha   90.00
_cell.angle_beta   90.00
_cell.angle_gamma   90.00
#
_symmetry.space_group_name_H-M   'P 1'
#
loop_
_entity.id
_entity.type
_entity.pdbx_description
1 polymer ?
#
loop_
_entity_poly.entity_id
_entity_poly.type
_entity_poly.pdbx_seq_one_letter_code
_entity_poly.pdbx_strand_id
1 'polypeptide(L)'
;MRKLNICTWKSCKAIKSNLGLSIAFALSAVWSFGAVLILLINFRYAEGTKTLGLNEIGDYLAGVFSPLAFGWLIYGYIIQNKELKLSRDTQELQLKEYIKSVNKFEKQTSALVEQNILLEQKESHVRKSKNSIFIQPSISTIISGDPISYTRLRKNSSLKE
;
A
#
# COMPACT_ATOMS: atom_id res chain seq x y z
N MET A 1 10.36 -39.19 -13.49
CA MET A 1 10.06 -38.45 -14.75
C MET A 1 8.88 -37.51 -14.49
N ARG A 2 9.13 -36.20 -14.37
CA ARG A 2 8.11 -35.15 -14.19
C ARG A 2 7.90 -34.43 -15.52
N LYS A 3 6.73 -34.58 -16.14
CA LYS A 3 6.22 -33.69 -17.21
C LYS A 3 4.76 -33.36 -16.85
N LEU A 4 4.53 -32.12 -16.41
CA LEU A 4 3.90 -31.02 -17.18
C LEU A 4 2.38 -31.19 -17.28
N ASN A 5 1.64 -30.62 -16.33
CA ASN A 5 0.20 -30.35 -16.43
C ASN A 5 -0.22 -29.14 -15.57
N ILE A 6 0.60 -28.08 -15.52
CA ILE A 6 0.33 -26.89 -14.67
C ILE A 6 -0.15 -25.69 -15.50
N CYS A 7 -0.22 -25.79 -16.83
CA CYS A 7 -0.49 -24.64 -17.72
C CYS A 7 -1.94 -24.43 -18.19
N THR A 8 -2.95 -25.07 -17.63
CA THR A 8 -4.35 -24.89 -18.13
C THR A 8 -5.24 -24.00 -17.25
N TRP A 9 -4.94 -23.84 -15.96
CA TRP A 9 -5.87 -23.15 -15.05
C TRP A 9 -5.77 -21.61 -15.11
N LYS A 10 -4.55 -21.06 -15.19
CA LYS A 10 -4.34 -19.59 -15.19
C LYS A 10 -4.85 -18.93 -16.47
N SER A 11 -4.68 -19.58 -17.62
CA SER A 11 -5.11 -19.06 -18.93
C SER A 11 -6.63 -19.12 -19.13
N CYS A 12 -7.32 -20.13 -18.57
CA CYS A 12 -8.78 -20.23 -18.63
C CYS A 12 -9.48 -19.16 -17.77
N LYS A 13 -8.85 -18.75 -16.66
CA LYS A 13 -9.38 -17.69 -15.77
C LYS A 13 -9.23 -16.29 -16.37
N ALA A 14 -8.16 -16.03 -17.11
CA ALA A 14 -7.93 -14.75 -17.81
C ALA A 14 -8.87 -14.56 -19.02
N ILE A 15 -9.26 -15.64 -19.71
CA ILE A 15 -10.28 -15.59 -20.77
C ILE A 15 -11.66 -15.25 -20.21
N LYS A 16 -12.00 -15.72 -19.00
CA LYS A 16 -13.30 -15.50 -18.38
C LYS A 16 -13.47 -14.09 -17.77
N SER A 17 -12.37 -13.39 -17.43
CA SER A 17 -12.45 -12.05 -16.83
C SER A 17 -12.78 -10.94 -17.83
N ASN A 18 -12.35 -11.07 -19.09
CA ASN A 18 -12.56 -10.06 -20.13
C ASN A 18 -13.80 -10.33 -20.99
N LEU A 19 -14.32 -11.57 -20.95
CA LEU A 19 -15.50 -11.98 -21.69
C LEU A 19 -16.75 -11.19 -21.28
N GLY A 20 -16.95 -10.97 -19.97
CA GLY A 20 -18.10 -10.21 -19.47
C GLY A 20 -18.08 -8.74 -19.89
N LEU A 21 -16.89 -8.14 -19.98
CA LEU A 21 -16.71 -6.74 -20.41
C LEU A 21 -16.98 -6.60 -21.90
N SER A 22 -16.42 -7.52 -22.69
CA SER A 22 -16.64 -7.56 -24.15
C SER A 22 -18.11 -7.77 -24.50
N ILE A 23 -18.84 -8.62 -23.78
CA ILE A 23 -20.29 -8.81 -23.95
C ILE A 23 -21.05 -7.52 -23.61
N ALA A 24 -20.72 -6.85 -22.50
CA ALA A 24 -21.38 -5.60 -22.11
C ALA A 24 -21.17 -4.49 -23.15
N PHE A 25 -19.96 -4.36 -23.71
CA PHE A 25 -19.67 -3.45 -24.81
C PHE A 25 -20.39 -3.84 -26.09
N ALA A 26 -20.44 -5.13 -26.45
CA ALA A 26 -21.14 -5.60 -27.64
C ALA A 26 -22.65 -5.33 -27.56
N LEU A 27 -23.28 -5.61 -26.40
CA LEU A 27 -24.68 -5.29 -26.16
C LEU A 27 -24.95 -3.79 -26.23
N SER A 28 -24.08 -2.98 -25.63
CA SER A 28 -24.17 -1.52 -25.70
C SER A 28 -24.04 -1.01 -27.14
N ALA A 29 -23.10 -1.57 -27.92
CA ALA A 29 -22.87 -1.20 -29.32
C ALA A 29 -24.07 -1.56 -30.20
N VAL A 30 -24.64 -2.76 -30.05
CA VAL A 30 -25.84 -3.19 -30.77
C VAL A 30 -27.04 -2.33 -30.40
N TRP A 31 -27.24 -2.03 -29.11
CA TRP A 31 -28.30 -1.17 -28.62
C TRP A 31 -28.18 0.26 -29.18
N SER A 32 -27.01 0.87 -29.06
CA SER A 32 -26.74 2.21 -29.59
C SER A 32 -26.87 2.26 -31.11
N PHE A 33 -26.43 1.22 -31.84
CA PHE A 33 -26.60 1.14 -33.28
C PHE A 33 -28.09 1.10 -33.68
N GLY A 34 -28.90 0.29 -33.00
CA GLY A 34 -30.35 0.25 -33.21
C GLY A 34 -31.02 1.60 -32.92
N ALA A 35 -30.65 2.25 -31.82
CA ALA A 35 -31.17 3.57 -31.46
C ALA A 35 -30.78 4.66 -32.48
N VAL A 36 -29.56 4.61 -33.02
CA VAL A 36 -29.14 5.54 -34.09
C VAL A 36 -29.92 5.25 -35.38
N LEU A 37 -30.11 3.99 -35.75
CA LEU A 37 -30.86 3.61 -36.94
C LEU A 37 -32.32 4.08 -36.87
N ILE A 38 -32.99 3.88 -35.72
CA ILE A 38 -34.35 4.35 -35.46
C ILE A 38 -34.41 5.88 -35.56
N LEU A 39 -33.43 6.59 -35.01
CA LEU A 39 -33.37 8.05 -35.11
C LEU A 39 -33.20 8.53 -36.55
N LEU A 40 -32.33 7.88 -37.34
CA LEU A 40 -32.14 8.21 -38.76
C LEU A 40 -33.39 7.95 -39.60
N ILE A 41 -34.11 6.85 -39.34
CA ILE A 41 -35.38 6.55 -39.99
C ILE A 41 -36.41 7.63 -39.66
N ASN A 42 -36.61 7.94 -38.38
CA ASN A 42 -37.55 8.98 -37.95
C ASN A 42 -37.21 10.35 -38.57
N PHE A 43 -35.93 10.73 -38.61
CA PHE A 43 -35.49 11.99 -39.23
C PHE A 43 -35.77 12.02 -40.74
N ARG A 44 -35.53 10.91 -41.44
CA ARG A 44 -35.82 10.78 -42.87
C ARG A 44 -37.31 10.87 -43.21
N TYR A 45 -38.18 10.34 -42.34
CA TYR A 45 -39.64 10.46 -42.48
C TYR A 45 -40.17 11.85 -42.06
N ALA A 46 -39.49 12.52 -41.13
CA ALA A 46 -39.89 13.82 -40.59
C ALA A 46 -39.74 15.01 -41.55
N GLU A 47 -38.90 14.89 -42.59
CA GLU A 47 -38.73 15.97 -43.58
C GLU A 47 -40.03 16.36 -44.32
N GLY A 48 -41.08 15.53 -44.26
CA GLY A 48 -42.40 15.81 -44.84
C GLY A 48 -43.39 16.55 -43.92
N THR A 49 -43.18 16.57 -42.60
CA THR A 49 -44.17 17.12 -41.64
C THR A 49 -43.50 17.76 -40.44
N LYS A 50 -43.47 19.10 -40.42
CA LYS A 50 -43.23 20.02 -39.28
C LYS A 50 -42.04 19.70 -38.34
N THR A 51 -41.15 20.66 -38.23
CA THR A 51 -40.04 20.76 -37.24
C THR A 51 -40.35 20.06 -35.91
N LEU A 52 -39.73 18.91 -35.64
CA LEU A 52 -39.83 18.26 -34.33
C LEU A 52 -39.29 19.22 -33.26
N GLY A 53 -40.06 19.40 -32.20
CA GLY A 53 -39.64 20.25 -31.09
C GLY A 53 -38.39 19.66 -30.43
N LEU A 54 -37.46 20.53 -30.00
CA LEU A 54 -36.25 20.14 -29.26
C LEU A 54 -36.55 19.22 -28.06
N ASN A 55 -37.77 19.31 -27.51
CA ASN A 55 -38.24 18.51 -26.39
C ASN A 55 -38.40 17.02 -26.73
N GLU A 56 -38.90 16.69 -27.93
CA GLU A 56 -39.12 15.29 -28.35
C GLU A 56 -37.80 14.55 -28.58
N ILE A 57 -36.78 15.27 -29.04
CA ILE A 57 -35.41 14.74 -29.17
C ILE A 57 -34.83 14.45 -27.78
N GLY A 58 -35.11 15.31 -26.79
CA GLY A 58 -34.71 15.12 -25.40
C GLY A 58 -35.38 13.89 -24.76
N ASP A 59 -36.68 13.74 -24.92
CA ASP A 59 -37.44 12.60 -24.41
C ASP A 59 -36.98 11.28 -25.04
N TYR A 60 -36.67 11.29 -26.34
CA TYR A 60 -36.07 10.16 -27.03
C TYR A 60 -34.70 9.79 -26.46
N LEU A 61 -33.81 10.77 -26.28
CA LEU A 61 -32.48 10.55 -25.71
C LEU A 61 -32.57 9.99 -24.30
N ALA A 62 -33.44 10.53 -23.46
CA ALA A 62 -33.66 10.05 -22.09
C ALA A 62 -34.12 8.58 -22.08
N GLY A 63 -35.00 8.20 -23.01
CA GLY A 63 -35.45 6.81 -23.19
C GLY A 63 -34.31 5.87 -23.61
N VAL A 64 -33.44 6.29 -24.54
CA VAL A 64 -32.33 5.47 -25.04
C VAL A 64 -31.20 5.32 -24.01
N PHE A 65 -30.86 6.41 -23.29
CA PHE A 65 -29.75 6.42 -22.34
C PHE A 65 -30.08 5.77 -20.99
N SER A 66 -31.35 5.76 -20.57
CA SER A 66 -31.74 5.23 -19.25
C SER A 66 -31.37 3.75 -19.04
N PRO A 67 -31.74 2.80 -19.94
CA PRO A 67 -31.36 1.40 -19.81
C PRO A 67 -29.85 1.18 -19.92
N LEU A 68 -29.17 1.98 -20.76
CA LEU A 68 -27.74 1.89 -20.97
C LEU A 68 -26.99 2.26 -19.68
N ALA A 69 -27.30 3.42 -19.10
CA ALA A 69 -26.69 3.89 -17.86
C ALA A 69 -26.94 2.92 -16.69
N PHE A 70 -28.16 2.39 -16.58
CA PHE A 70 -28.51 1.43 -15.53
C PHE A 70 -27.74 0.10 -15.67
N GLY A 71 -27.62 -0.42 -16.91
CA GLY A 71 -26.84 -1.62 -17.18
C GLY A 71 -25.36 -1.47 -16.79
N TRP A 72 -24.76 -0.33 -17.10
CA TRP A 72 -23.38 -0.01 -16.71
C TRP A 72 -23.20 0.13 -15.20
N LEU A 73 -24.19 0.69 -14.49
CA LEU A 73 -24.18 0.76 -13.03
C LEU A 73 -24.14 -0.63 -12.38
N ILE A 74 -25.00 -1.54 -12.83
CA ILE A 74 -25.06 -2.92 -12.32
C ILE A 74 -23.76 -3.66 -12.64
N TYR A 75 -23.27 -3.53 -13.86
CA TYR A 75 -22.04 -4.18 -14.28
C TYR A 75 -20.84 -3.69 -13.45
N GLY A 76 -20.73 -2.38 -13.24
CA GLY A 76 -19.74 -1.76 -12.36
C GLY A 76 -19.84 -2.25 -10.91
N TYR A 77 -21.05 -2.37 -10.37
CA TYR A 77 -21.28 -2.93 -9.03
C TYR A 77 -20.79 -4.38 -8.91
N ILE A 78 -21.06 -5.22 -9.92
CA ILE A 78 -20.61 -6.63 -9.93
C ILE A 78 -19.08 -6.72 -9.97
N ILE A 79 -18.42 -5.83 -10.71
CA ILE A 79 -16.95 -5.77 -10.76
C ILE A 79 -16.39 -5.32 -9.41
N GLN A 80 -16.85 -4.18 -8.88
CA GLN A 80 -16.36 -3.62 -7.61
C GLN A 80 -16.49 -4.64 -6.47
N ASN A 81 -17.58 -5.41 -6.43
CA ASN A 81 -17.75 -6.46 -5.42
C ASN A 81 -16.73 -7.59 -5.52
N LYS A 82 -16.33 -7.99 -6.73
CA LYS A 82 -15.32 -9.03 -6.93
C LYS A 82 -13.94 -8.54 -6.50
N GLU A 83 -13.62 -7.28 -6.80
CA GLU A 83 -12.37 -6.64 -6.38
C GLU A 83 -12.29 -6.47 -4.86
N LEU A 84 -13.40 -6.13 -4.19
CA LEU A 84 -13.46 -6.06 -2.72
C LEU A 84 -13.16 -7.42 -2.06
N LYS A 85 -13.70 -8.52 -2.60
CA LYS A 85 -13.42 -9.87 -2.08
C LYS A 85 -11.94 -10.22 -2.22
N LEU A 86 -11.39 -9.97 -3.41
CA LEU A 86 -9.97 -10.24 -3.66
C LEU A 86 -9.06 -9.39 -2.76
N SER A 87 -9.44 -8.12 -2.52
CA SER A 87 -8.68 -7.21 -1.64
C SER A 87 -8.76 -7.59 -0.17
N ARG A 88 -9.87 -8.18 0.29
CA ARG A 88 -9.99 -8.71 1.66
C ARG A 88 -9.10 -9.92 1.87
N ASP A 89 -9.05 -10.83 0.91
CA ASP A 89 -8.20 -12.02 1.00
C ASP A 89 -6.71 -11.63 1.05
N THR A 90 -6.30 -10.62 0.27
CA THR A 90 -4.92 -10.12 0.29
C THR A 90 -4.60 -9.37 1.59
N GLN A 91 -5.54 -8.61 2.14
CA GLN A 91 -5.37 -7.96 3.45
C GLN A 91 -5.24 -8.96 4.60
N GLU A 92 -6.01 -10.05 4.59
CA GLU A 92 -5.88 -11.10 5.62
C GLU A 92 -4.50 -11.76 5.56
N LEU A 93 -4.01 -12.03 4.35
CA LEU A 93 -2.66 -12.57 4.15
C LEU A 93 -1.59 -11.58 4.64
N GLN A 94 -1.70 -10.29 4.25
CA GLN A 94 -0.79 -9.24 4.69
C GLN A 94 -0.80 -9.06 6.21
N LEU A 95 -1.96 -9.14 6.85
CA LEU A 95 -2.09 -9.06 8.30
C LEU A 95 -1.40 -10.24 9.00
N LYS A 96 -1.53 -11.46 8.47
CA LYS A 96 -0.82 -12.65 9.00
C LYS A 96 0.69 -12.51 8.90
N GLU A 97 1.20 -11.98 7.79
CA GLU A 97 2.63 -11.72 7.62
C GLU A 97 3.11 -10.60 8.54
N TYR A 98 2.29 -9.56 8.73
CA TYR A 98 2.57 -8.46 9.64
C TYR A 98 2.70 -8.94 11.10
N ILE A 99 1.74 -9.74 11.59
CA ILE A 99 1.81 -10.34 12.94
C ILE A 99 3.08 -11.18 13.09
N LYS A 100 3.43 -11.97 12.08
CA LYS A 100 4.68 -12.76 12.09
C LYS A 100 5.92 -11.87 12.14
N SER A 101 5.89 -10.70 11.50
CA SER A 101 6.97 -9.71 11.53
C SER A 101 7.11 -9.08 12.92
N VAL A 102 5.99 -8.67 13.54
CA VAL A 102 5.97 -8.15 14.92
C VAL A 102 6.58 -9.15 15.90
N ASN A 103 6.19 -10.42 15.82
CA ASN A 103 6.75 -11.48 16.66
C ASN A 103 8.26 -11.68 16.47
N LYS A 104 8.79 -11.42 15.26
CA LYS A 104 10.25 -11.46 15.00
C LYS A 104 10.93 -10.24 15.62
N PHE A 105 10.36 -9.05 15.48
CA PHE A 105 10.90 -7.83 16.07
C PHE A 105 10.91 -7.88 17.59
N GLU A 106 9.90 -8.47 18.21
CA GLU A 106 9.86 -8.66 19.67
C GLU A 106 11.01 -9.54 20.14
N LYS A 107 11.23 -10.69 19.48
CA LYS A 107 12.36 -11.59 19.77
C LYS A 107 13.72 -10.94 19.50
N GLN A 108 13.81 -10.11 18.46
CA GLN A 108 15.04 -9.39 18.15
C GLN A 108 15.30 -8.31 19.22
N THR A 109 14.26 -7.61 19.66
CA THR A 109 14.36 -6.58 20.70
C THR A 109 14.78 -7.20 22.03
N SER A 110 14.20 -8.33 22.43
CA SER A 110 14.58 -9.00 23.68
C SER A 110 16.03 -9.49 23.64
N ALA A 111 16.47 -10.07 22.51
CA ALA A 111 17.87 -10.46 22.33
C ALA A 111 18.85 -9.26 22.37
N LEU A 112 18.45 -8.12 21.79
CA LEU A 112 19.25 -6.89 21.84
C LEU A 112 19.33 -6.33 23.28
N VAL A 113 18.23 -6.35 24.03
CA VAL A 113 18.21 -5.94 25.44
C VAL A 113 19.14 -6.83 26.27
N GLU A 114 19.07 -8.14 26.08
CA GLU A 114 19.97 -9.09 26.76
C GLU A 114 21.44 -8.82 26.42
N GLN A 115 21.75 -8.57 25.14
CA GLN A 115 23.09 -8.21 24.71
C GLN A 115 23.59 -6.92 25.38
N ASN A 116 22.74 -5.88 25.48
CA ASN A 116 23.09 -4.63 26.16
C ASN A 116 23.40 -4.84 27.64
N ILE A 117 22.58 -5.62 28.36
CA ILE A 117 22.83 -5.95 29.78
C ILE A 117 24.18 -6.66 29.95
N LEU A 118 24.49 -7.62 29.07
CA LEU A 118 25.78 -8.32 29.10
C LEU A 118 26.96 -7.39 28.81
N LEU A 119 26.80 -6.43 27.89
CA LEU A 119 27.82 -5.43 27.60
C LEU A 119 28.05 -4.50 28.81
N GLU A 120 27.00 -4.00 29.44
CA GLU A 120 27.10 -3.17 30.64
C GLU A 120 27.78 -3.91 31.80
N GLN A 121 27.47 -5.20 31.98
CA GLN A 121 28.16 -6.05 32.95
C GLN A 121 29.65 -6.18 32.63
N LYS A 122 30.01 -6.45 31.38
CA LYS A 122 31.42 -6.50 30.94
C LYS A 122 32.14 -5.17 31.19
N GLU A 123 31.50 -4.04 30.88
CA GLU A 123 32.07 -2.71 31.17
C GLU A 123 32.30 -2.49 32.66
N SER A 124 31.39 -2.97 33.52
CA SER A 124 31.55 -2.87 34.97
C SER A 124 32.74 -3.68 35.48
N HIS A 125 32.98 -4.87 34.93
CA HIS A 125 34.14 -5.69 35.24
C HIS A 125 35.45 -5.04 34.77
N VAL A 126 35.45 -4.46 33.58
CA VAL A 126 36.60 -3.70 33.05
C VAL A 126 36.85 -2.45 33.90
N ARG A 127 35.81 -1.72 34.32
CA ARG A 127 35.95 -0.56 35.23
C ARG A 127 36.55 -0.98 36.57
N LYS A 128 36.12 -2.09 37.16
CA LYS A 128 36.70 -2.62 38.41
C LYS A 128 38.17 -3.01 38.24
N SER A 129 38.50 -3.70 37.15
CA SER A 129 39.89 -4.07 36.81
C SER A 129 40.78 -2.87 36.52
N LYS A 130 40.25 -1.80 35.91
CA LYS A 130 40.99 -0.57 35.61
C LYS A 130 41.19 0.28 36.86
N ASN A 131 40.21 0.30 37.78
CA ASN A 131 40.31 1.00 39.06
C ASN A 131 41.33 0.35 40.01
N SER A 132 41.54 -0.97 39.96
CA SER A 132 42.61 -1.65 40.72
C SER A 132 44.00 -1.45 40.12
N ILE A 133 44.11 -1.05 38.85
CA ILE A 133 45.37 -0.69 38.18
C ILE A 133 45.66 0.83 38.32
N PHE A 134 44.62 1.65 38.52
CA PHE A 134 44.73 3.08 38.80
C PHE A 134 44.66 3.37 40.32
N ILE A 135 45.56 2.77 41.09
CA ILE A 135 45.93 3.33 42.40
C ILE A 135 46.76 4.56 42.07
N GLN A 136 46.18 5.75 42.24
CA GLN A 136 46.95 6.98 42.23
C GLN A 136 48.09 6.84 43.26
N PRO A 137 49.37 7.08 42.92
CA PRO A 137 50.38 7.19 43.95
C PRO A 137 49.98 8.38 44.82
N SER A 138 49.82 8.14 46.12
CA SER A 138 49.65 9.21 47.10
C SER A 138 50.92 10.06 47.10
N ILE A 139 50.96 11.13 46.31
CA ILE A 139 51.98 12.16 46.47
C ILE A 139 51.45 13.10 47.55
N SER A 140 51.69 12.73 48.80
CA SER A 140 51.70 13.69 49.89
C SER A 140 52.93 14.56 49.73
N THR A 141 52.75 15.79 49.28
CA THR A 141 53.76 16.83 49.48
C THR A 141 53.06 18.03 50.09
N ILE A 142 53.19 18.13 51.40
CA ILE A 142 52.88 19.32 52.18
C ILE A 142 53.87 20.40 51.73
N ILE A 143 53.42 21.42 51.00
CA ILE A 143 54.07 22.73 51.01
C ILE A 143 52.98 23.80 51.07
N SER A 144 52.96 24.46 52.22
CA SER A 144 52.41 25.79 52.50
C SER A 144 52.38 26.73 51.28
N GLY A 145 51.22 27.33 50.99
CA GLY A 145 51.11 28.58 50.23
C GLY A 145 50.31 28.50 48.92
N ASP A 146 49.21 29.26 48.90
CA ASP A 146 48.42 29.79 47.76
C ASP A 146 47.37 28.90 47.02
N PRO A 147 46.16 29.44 46.75
CA PRO A 147 45.08 28.71 46.10
C PRO A 147 45.13 28.88 44.58
N ILE A 148 45.54 27.85 43.84
CA ILE A 148 45.48 27.90 42.38
C ILE A 148 44.27 27.13 41.88
N SER A 149 43.25 27.90 41.52
CA SER A 149 42.11 27.49 40.72
C SER A 149 42.55 26.97 39.35
N TYR A 150 42.03 25.82 38.92
CA TYR A 150 41.86 25.52 37.49
C TYR A 150 40.59 24.70 37.28
N THR A 151 39.48 25.42 37.25
CA THR A 151 38.35 25.13 36.37
C THR A 151 38.87 25.03 34.93
N ARG A 152 38.79 23.84 34.32
CA ARG A 152 38.76 23.71 32.86
C ARG A 152 37.74 22.65 32.44
N LEU A 153 36.47 22.98 32.67
CA LEU A 153 35.37 22.44 31.86
C LEU A 153 35.27 23.29 30.59
N ARG A 154 35.81 22.81 29.45
CA ARG A 154 35.15 22.95 28.13
C ARG A 154 35.93 22.33 26.95
N LYS A 155 35.19 21.49 26.23
CA LYS A 155 34.86 21.59 24.79
C LYS A 155 35.72 20.84 23.76
N ASN A 156 35.03 19.86 23.17
CA ASN A 156 34.99 19.41 21.77
C ASN A 156 36.26 18.97 21.04
N SER A 157 36.15 17.79 20.45
CA SER A 157 36.33 17.64 19.00
C SER A 157 35.36 16.58 18.48
N SER A 158 34.23 17.06 17.99
CA SER A 158 33.59 16.46 16.83
C SER A 158 34.53 16.61 15.63
N LEU A 159 34.44 15.64 14.71
CA LEU A 159 34.87 15.65 13.31
C LEU A 159 36.18 14.93 12.96
N LYS A 160 35.95 13.84 12.22
CA LYS A 160 36.69 13.20 11.12
C LYS A 160 36.94 11.73 11.47
N GLU A 161 36.37 10.75 10.78
CA GLU A 161 35.95 10.66 9.36
C GLU A 161 34.61 9.95 9.17
#